data_AF-A0A836TT95-F1
#
_entry.id   AF-A0A836TT95-F1
#
_cell.length_a   1.000
_cell.length_b   1.000
_cell.length_c   1.000
_cell.angle_alpha   90.00
_cell.angle_beta   90.00
_cell.angle_gamma   90.00
#
_symmetry.space_group_name_H-M   'P 1'
#
loop_
_entity.id
_entity.type
_entity.pdbx_description
1 polymer ?
#
loop_
_entity_poly.entity_id
_entity_poly.type
_entity_poly.pdbx_seq_one_letter_code
_entity_poly.pdbx_strand_id
1 'polypeptide(L)' 'MQTNFTEKQRAQTQIGEAEGILRNCVHCGFCTATCPTYLLLGDELDGPRGRIYLIKDMLE' A
#
# COMPACT_ATOMS: atom_id res chain seq x y z
N MET A 1 1.19 -5.09 5.22
CA MET A 1 2.04 -3.88 5.19
C MET A 1 1.89 -3.21 6.54
N GLN A 2 2.99 -2.80 7.17
CA GLN A 2 2.91 -2.13 8.46
C GLN A 2 2.41 -0.70 8.26
N THR A 3 1.55 -0.24 9.17
CA THR A 3 1.12 1.15 9.29
C THR A 3 1.33 1.66 10.72
N ASN A 4 1.55 2.97 10.89
CA ASN A 4 1.93 3.61 12.16
C ASN A 4 1.05 4.83 12.52
N PHE A 5 -0.27 4.75 12.33
CA PHE A 5 -1.20 5.80 12.76
C PHE A 5 -1.31 5.92 14.29
N THR A 6 -1.49 7.15 14.78
CA THR A 6 -1.84 7.42 16.18
C THR A 6 -3.27 6.96 16.50
N GLU A 7 -3.59 6.78 17.78
CA GLU A 7 -4.96 6.43 18.21
C GLU A 7 -6.00 7.47 17.77
N LYS A 8 -5.63 8.76 17.79
CA LYS A 8 -6.50 9.85 17.33
C LYS A 8 -6.78 9.78 15.83
N GLN A 9 -5.78 9.43 15.02
CA GLN A 9 -5.94 9.21 13.58
C GLN A 9 -6.84 8.01 13.31
N ARG A 10 -6.62 6.87 14.00
CA ARG A 10 -7.45 5.66 13.86
C ARG A 10 -8.91 5.85 14.24
N ALA A 11 -9.20 6.78 15.16
CA ALA A 11 -10.57 7.12 15.54
C ALA A 11 -11.34 7.84 14.40
N GLN A 12 -10.65 8.39 13.39
CA GLN A 12 -11.30 8.95 12.21
C GLN A 12 -11.72 7.82 11.27
N THR A 13 -13.01 7.79 10.90
CA THR A 13 -13.59 6.72 10.07
C THR A 13 -12.81 6.46 8.79
N GLN A 14 -12.38 7.52 8.09
CA GLN A 14 -11.66 7.40 6.82
C GLN A 14 -10.24 6.82 7.00
N ILE A 15 -9.52 7.20 8.05
CA ILE A 15 -8.18 6.68 8.31
C ILE A 15 -8.25 5.23 8.79
N GLY A 16 -9.21 4.90 9.66
CA GLY A 16 -9.42 3.52 10.10
C GLY A 16 -9.74 2.57 8.94
N GLU A 17 -10.58 3.01 8.00
CA GLU A 17 -10.88 2.25 6.77
C GLU A 17 -9.64 2.10 5.88
N ALA A 18 -8.93 3.21 5.63
CA ALA A 18 -7.71 3.20 4.83
C ALA A 18 -6.63 2.29 5.44
N GLU A 19 -6.43 2.31 6.77
CA GLU A 19 -5.52 1.41 7.46
C GLU A 19 -5.89 -0.05 7.23
N GLY A 20 -7.18 -0.40 7.34
CA GLY A 20 -7.67 -1.74 7.04
C GLY A 20 -7.33 -2.18 5.61
N ILE A 21 -7.55 -1.31 4.63
CA ILE A 21 -7.25 -1.58 3.22
C ILE A 21 -5.73 -1.74 2.99
N LEU A 22 -4.91 -0.84 3.52
CA LEU A 22 -3.45 -0.88 3.37
C LEU A 22 -2.85 -2.15 3.98
N ARG A 23 -3.38 -2.59 5.13
CA ARG A 23 -2.93 -3.80 5.81
C ARG A 23 -3.21 -5.09 5.03
N ASN A 24 -4.12 -5.09 4.05
CA ASN A 24 -4.38 -6.23 3.16
C ASN A 24 -3.17 -6.59 2.28
N CYS A 25 -2.24 -5.66 2.02
CA CYS A 25 -1.03 -5.98 1.26
C CYS A 25 -0.08 -6.86 2.09
N VAL A 26 -0.05 -8.17 1.84
CA VAL A 26 0.79 -9.15 2.58
C VAL A 26 2.10 -9.50 1.87
N HIS A 27 2.56 -8.68 0.91
CA HIS A 27 3.80 -8.94 0.15
C HIS A 27 3.84 -10.28 -0.62
N CYS A 28 2.67 -10.81 -1.02
CA CYS A 28 2.56 -12.09 -1.74
C CYS A 28 3.08 -12.10 -3.19
N GLY A 29 3.30 -10.93 -3.81
CA GLY A 29 3.79 -10.85 -5.20
C GLY A 29 2.73 -11.03 -6.31
N PHE A 30 1.46 -11.28 -6.00
CA PHE A 30 0.44 -11.43 -7.06
C PHE A 30 0.27 -10.17 -7.92
N CYS A 31 0.36 -8.99 -7.32
CA CYS A 31 0.27 -7.73 -8.06
C CYS A 31 1.47 -7.48 -8.97
N THR A 32 2.67 -7.95 -8.63
CA THR A 32 3.86 -7.79 -9.46
C THR A 32 3.85 -8.77 -10.63
N ALA A 33 3.43 -10.02 -10.39
CA ALA A 33 3.34 -11.05 -11.43
C ALA A 33 2.43 -10.67 -12.61
N THR A 34 1.38 -9.86 -12.35
CA THR A 34 0.44 -9.41 -13.39
C THR A 34 0.72 -8.00 -13.89
N CYS A 35 1.70 -7.27 -13.33
CA CYS A 35 1.93 -5.88 -13.69
C CYS A 35 2.84 -5.78 -14.93
N PRO A 36 2.37 -5.21 -16.06
CA PRO A 36 3.20 -5.06 -17.26
C PRO A 36 4.39 -4.13 -17.04
N THR A 37 4.25 -3.06 -16.26
CA THR A 37 5.36 -2.15 -15.93
C THR A 37 6.48 -2.86 -15.18
N TYR A 38 6.14 -3.69 -14.18
CA TYR A 38 7.11 -4.48 -13.44
C TYR A 38 7.81 -5.51 -14.34
N LEU A 39 7.08 -6.16 -15.25
CA LEU A 39 7.66 -7.11 -16.20
C LEU A 39 8.63 -6.45 -17.19
N LEU A 40 8.41 -5.18 -17.52
CA LEU A 40 9.29 -4.42 -18.42
C LEU A 40 10.50 -3.81 -17.70
N LEU A 41 10.29 -3.22 -16.54
CA LEU A 41 11.31 -2.41 -15.84
C LEU A 41 12.05 -3.17 -14.73
N GLY A 42 11.43 -4.22 -14.18
CA GLY A 42 11.95 -4.96 -13.02
C GLY A 42 11.88 -4.21 -11.69
N ASP A 43 11.36 -2.98 -11.68
CA ASP A 43 11.23 -2.15 -10.47
C ASP A 43 9.82 -2.26 -9.87
N GLU A 44 9.73 -2.75 -8.64
CA GLU A 44 8.46 -2.89 -7.90
C GLU A 44 7.85 -1.54 -7.50
N LEU A 45 8.68 -0.50 -7.34
CA LEU A 45 8.25 0.84 -6.96
C LEU A 45 7.45 1.52 -8.09
N ASP A 46 7.66 1.12 -9.34
CA ASP A 46 6.88 1.59 -10.50
C ASP A 46 5.57 0.79 -10.69
N GLY A 47 5.41 -0.32 -9.96
CA GLY A 47 4.26 -1.21 -10.02
C GLY A 47 3.09 -0.82 -9.09
N PRO A 48 2.05 -1.68 -8.99
CA PRO A 48 0.90 -1.43 -8.14
C PRO A 48 1.27 -1.32 -6.66
N ARG A 49 2.25 -2.11 -6.19
CA ARG A 49 2.68 -2.05 -4.79
C ARG A 49 3.38 -0.74 -4.46
N GLY A 50 4.23 -0.22 -5.36
CA GLY A 50 4.84 1.09 -5.20
C GLY A 50 3.80 2.21 -5.07
N ARG A 51 2.70 2.15 -5.83
CA ARG A 51 1.57 3.08 -5.67
C ARG A 51 0.89 2.97 -4.30
N ILE A 52 0.76 1.77 -3.75
CA ILE A 52 0.24 1.56 -2.38
C ILE A 52 1.19 2.20 -1.34
N TYR A 53 2.51 2.10 -1.54
CA TYR A 53 3.48 2.79 -0.68
C TYR A 53 3.30 4.31 -0.71
N LEU A 54 3.15 4.90 -1.91
CA LEU A 54 2.91 6.35 -2.04
C LEU A 54 1.62 6.79 -1.33
N ILE A 55 0.55 5.98 -1.41
CA ILE A 55 -0.71 6.25 -0.73
C ILE A 55 -0.54 6.16 0.79
N LYS A 56 0.16 5.13 1.28
CA LYS A 56 0.47 4.98 2.71
C LYS A 56 1.25 6.19 3.21
N ASP A 57 2.29 6.60 2.50
CA ASP A 57 3.16 7.72 2.90
C ASP A 57 2.46 9.09 2.81
N MET A 58 1.40 9.22 2.00
CA MET A 58 0.56 10.42 1.98
C MET A 58 -0.39 10.47 3.19
N LEU A 59 -0.82 9.30 3.69
CA LEU A 59 -1.78 9.20 4.78
C LEU A 59 -1.12 9.25 6.16
N GLU A 60 0.07 8.65 6.28
CA GLU A 60 0.88 8.60 7.52
C GLU A 60 1.65 9.89 7.77
#